data_AF-A0A2L1UDZ9-F1
#
_entry.id   AF-A0A2L1UDZ9-F1
#
_cell.length_a   1.000
_cell.length_b   1.000
_cell.length_c   1.000
_cell.angle_alpha   90.00
_cell.angle_beta   90.00
_cell.angle_gamma   90.00
#
_symmetry.space_group_name_H-M   'P 1'
#
loop_
_entity.id
_entity.type
_entity.pdbx_description
1 polymer ?
#
loop_
_entity_poly.entity_id
_entity_poly.type
_entity_poly.pdbx_seq_one_letter_code
_entity_poly.pdbx_strand_id
1 'polypeptide(L)'
;MNVELIGHTVEAYVGEWSYPKDTVHTVEVVLQHGEYKAVVIYQLRGNCLGWDILRFAVGDLETGEPLNMTYPENKKHIELDGEGYVKCLKLFDSNGDQLEIEHDDDICQCVTSVRIINWEER
;
A
#
# COMPACT_ATOMS: atom_id res chain seq x y z
N MET A 1 -13.52 -12.74 14.36
CA MET A 1 -13.05 -12.55 12.97
C MET A 1 -11.55 -12.67 13.05
N ASN A 2 -10.99 -13.79 12.60
CA ASN A 2 -9.58 -14.13 12.83
C ASN A 2 -8.73 -13.48 11.73
N VAL A 3 -7.84 -12.58 12.12
CA VAL A 3 -6.76 -12.09 11.26
C VAL A 3 -5.49 -12.75 11.78
N GLU A 4 -5.03 -13.79 11.09
CA GLU A 4 -3.73 -14.40 11.36
C GLU A 4 -2.64 -13.58 10.66
N LEU A 5 -1.89 -12.80 11.45
CA LEU A 5 -0.64 -12.19 11.00
C LEU A 5 0.46 -13.25 11.04
N ILE A 6 0.72 -13.86 9.89
CA ILE A 6 1.76 -14.86 9.70
C ILE A 6 3.15 -14.18 9.75
N GLY A 7 3.93 -14.50 10.80
CA GLY A 7 5.34 -14.82 10.61
C GLY A 7 6.43 -13.77 10.87
N HIS A 8 6.12 -12.57 11.40
CA HIS A 8 7.17 -11.60 11.74
C HIS A 8 7.04 -11.01 13.14
N THR A 9 8.10 -11.16 13.94
CA THR A 9 8.27 -10.49 15.23
C THR A 9 8.52 -9.01 14.97
N VAL A 10 7.49 -8.18 15.13
CA VAL A 10 7.63 -6.72 15.13
C VAL A 10 7.97 -6.30 16.56
N GLU A 11 9.20 -5.84 16.80
CA GLU A 11 9.72 -5.50 18.15
C GLU A 11 9.05 -4.30 18.82
N ALA A 12 7.99 -3.74 18.23
CA ALA A 12 7.17 -2.72 18.87
C ALA A 12 5.69 -2.88 18.46
N TYR A 13 5.12 -4.04 18.83
CA TYR A 13 3.69 -4.26 18.81
C TYR A 13 3.03 -3.63 20.05
N VAL A 14 2.36 -2.50 19.90
CA VAL A 14 1.58 -1.85 20.95
C VAL A 14 0.12 -2.29 20.85
N GLY A 15 -0.16 -3.56 21.14
CA GLY A 15 -1.52 -4.06 21.40
C GLY A 15 -2.51 -4.07 20.23
N GLU A 16 -3.64 -4.74 20.47
CA GLU A 16 -4.79 -4.85 19.57
C GLU A 16 -5.24 -3.47 19.07
N TRP A 17 -4.88 -3.11 17.83
CA TRP A 17 -5.37 -1.95 17.08
C TRP A 17 -4.84 -0.55 17.48
N SER A 18 -3.86 -0.45 18.37
CA SER A 18 -3.23 0.84 18.72
C SER A 18 -1.85 1.01 18.10
N TYR A 19 -1.63 2.14 17.42
CA TYR A 19 -0.33 2.53 16.84
C TYR A 19 0.09 3.91 17.36
N PRO A 20 1.40 4.24 17.32
CA PRO A 20 1.91 5.52 17.82
C PRO A 20 1.25 6.71 17.11
N LYS A 21 0.63 7.58 17.90
CA LYS A 21 0.02 8.82 17.42
C LYS A 21 1.10 9.83 17.04
N ASP A 22 0.80 10.70 16.08
CA ASP A 22 1.68 11.78 15.62
C ASP A 22 2.99 11.30 14.98
N THR A 23 2.96 10.13 14.31
CA THR A 23 4.09 9.58 13.54
C THR A 23 3.77 9.52 12.04
N VAL A 24 4.80 9.33 11.21
CA VAL A 24 4.62 9.01 9.79
C VAL A 24 4.62 7.50 9.64
N HIS A 25 3.49 6.93 9.21
CA HIS A 25 3.36 5.49 8.99
C HIS A 25 3.69 5.16 7.53
N THR A 26 4.59 4.21 7.33
CA THR A 26 4.83 3.61 6.02
C THR A 26 3.99 2.35 5.91
N VAL A 27 3.10 2.32 4.92
CA VAL A 27 2.16 1.25 4.67
C VAL A 27 2.51 0.56 3.36
N GLU A 28 2.56 -0.75 3.38
CA GLU A 28 2.69 -1.59 2.19
C GLU A 28 1.32 -2.15 1.81
N VAL A 29 0.95 -1.92 0.55
CA VAL A 29 -0.25 -2.49 -0.09
C VAL A 29 0.21 -3.49 -1.15
N VAL A 30 -0.28 -4.72 -1.07
CA VAL A 30 0.00 -5.76 -2.05
C VAL A 30 -1.23 -6.00 -2.92
N LEU A 31 -1.04 -5.86 -4.23
CA LEU A 31 -2.05 -6.17 -5.23
C LEU A 31 -1.73 -7.49 -5.92
N GLN A 32 -2.75 -8.27 -6.24
CA GLN A 32 -2.62 -9.49 -7.02
C GLN A 32 -3.83 -9.68 -7.94
N HIS A 33 -3.55 -9.97 -9.21
CA HIS A 33 -4.54 -10.41 -10.19
C HIS A 33 -4.03 -11.68 -10.88
N GLY A 34 -4.62 -12.83 -10.54
CA GLY A 34 -4.07 -14.12 -10.96
C GLY A 34 -2.66 -14.35 -10.41
N GLU A 35 -1.68 -14.53 -11.29
CA GLU A 35 -0.26 -14.72 -10.95
C GLU A 35 0.53 -13.40 -10.86
N TYR A 36 -0.04 -12.30 -11.35
CA TYR A 36 0.62 -10.99 -11.39
C TYR A 36 0.52 -10.28 -10.03
N LYS A 37 1.61 -9.65 -9.58
CA LYS A 37 1.67 -8.96 -8.29
C LYS A 37 2.26 -7.55 -8.40
N ALA A 38 1.79 -6.65 -7.54
CA ALA A 38 2.39 -5.35 -7.31
C ALA A 38 2.50 -5.04 -5.82
N VAL A 39 3.49 -4.21 -5.49
CA VAL A 39 3.66 -3.63 -4.16
C VAL A 39 3.64 -2.12 -4.31
N VAL A 40 2.78 -1.47 -3.54
CA VAL A 40 2.68 -0.02 -3.45
C VAL A 40 2.96 0.42 -2.02
N ILE A 41 3.83 1.41 -1.87
CA ILE A 41 4.24 1.98 -0.59
C ILE A 41 3.57 3.33 -0.40
N TYR A 42 2.77 3.44 0.66
CA TYR A 42 2.13 4.66 1.10
C TYR A 42 2.85 5.24 2.32
N GLN A 43 2.87 6.57 2.41
CA GLN A 43 3.23 7.27 3.64
C GLN A 43 2.05 8.08 4.12
N LEU A 44 1.47 7.64 5.23
CA LEU A 44 0.31 8.28 5.82
C LEU A 44 0.72 8.99 7.11
N ARG A 45 0.26 10.23 7.22
CA ARG A 45 0.42 11.05 8.42
C ARG A 45 -0.89 11.05 9.16
N GLY A 46 -0.86 10.96 10.48
CA GLY A 46 -2.06 11.25 11.25
C GLY A 46 -2.05 10.74 12.68
N ASN A 47 -3.04 11.22 13.41
CA ASN A 47 -3.39 10.76 14.74
C ASN A 47 -4.53 9.73 14.61
N CYS A 48 -4.28 8.71 13.80
CA CYS A 48 -5.27 7.73 13.35
C CYS A 48 -5.03 6.39 14.03
N LEU A 49 -6.09 5.63 14.33
CA LEU A 49 -5.92 4.25 14.78
C LEU A 49 -5.34 3.42 13.63
N GLY A 50 -4.71 2.29 13.95
CA GLY A 50 -4.09 1.43 12.92
C GLY A 50 -5.03 1.07 11.78
N TRP A 51 -6.29 0.78 12.11
CA TRP A 51 -7.32 0.47 11.12
C TRP A 51 -7.62 1.63 10.18
N ASP A 52 -7.64 2.86 10.69
CA ASP A 52 -7.89 4.06 9.88
C ASP A 52 -6.75 4.28 8.89
N ILE A 53 -5.49 4.07 9.32
CA ILE A 53 -4.31 4.17 8.44
C ILE A 53 -4.41 3.19 7.27
N LEU A 54 -4.77 1.93 7.54
CA LEU A 54 -4.92 0.93 6.48
C LEU A 54 -6.07 1.30 5.53
N ARG A 55 -7.19 1.81 6.07
CA ARG A 55 -8.34 2.26 5.26
C ARG A 55 -7.99 3.46 4.37
N PHE A 56 -7.23 4.43 4.89
CA PHE A 56 -6.79 5.57 4.09
C PHE A 56 -5.82 5.14 2.99
N ALA A 57 -4.91 4.18 3.24
CA ALA A 57 -4.00 3.69 2.20
C ALA A 57 -4.73 3.04 1.03
N VAL A 58 -5.84 2.33 1.32
CA VAL A 58 -6.70 1.75 0.28
C VAL A 58 -7.53 2.84 -0.41
N GLY A 59 -8.10 3.78 0.34
CA GLY A 59 -8.88 4.88 -0.23
C GLY A 59 -8.06 5.78 -1.16
N ASP A 60 -6.82 6.13 -0.79
CA ASP A 60 -5.93 6.94 -1.62
C ASP A 60 -5.55 6.21 -2.93
N LEU A 61 -5.58 4.88 -2.93
CA LEU A 61 -5.37 4.04 -4.10
C LEU A 61 -6.61 4.01 -5.03
N GLU A 62 -7.81 4.18 -4.48
CA GLU A 62 -9.05 4.34 -5.28
C GLU A 62 -9.16 5.72 -5.90
N THR A 63 -8.63 6.75 -5.23
CA THR A 63 -8.75 8.14 -5.69
C THR A 63 -7.58 8.61 -6.55
N GLY A 64 -6.51 7.81 -6.65
CA GLY A 64 -5.35 8.12 -7.50
C GLY A 64 -4.50 9.25 -6.98
N GLU A 65 -4.50 9.43 -5.66
CA GLU A 65 -3.74 10.50 -5.01
C GLU A 65 -2.24 10.35 -5.30
N PRO A 66 -1.50 11.48 -5.39
CA PRO A 66 -0.07 11.44 -5.70
C PRO A 66 0.72 10.60 -4.70
N LEU A 67 1.41 9.60 -5.22
CA LEU A 67 2.22 8.67 -4.45
C LEU A 67 3.67 9.13 -4.31
N ASN A 68 4.31 8.72 -3.21
CA ASN A 68 5.74 9.01 -3.03
C ASN A 68 6.57 8.15 -3.99
N MET A 69 6.92 8.73 -5.15
CA MET A 69 7.73 8.08 -6.18
C MET A 69 9.22 7.97 -5.84
N THR A 70 9.66 8.27 -4.61
CA THR A 70 11.05 8.00 -4.20
C THR A 70 11.30 6.51 -3.92
N TYR A 71 10.26 5.76 -3.53
CA TYR A 71 10.33 4.32 -3.29
C TYR A 71 10.57 3.53 -4.60
N PRO A 72 11.56 2.61 -4.63
CA PRO A 72 11.82 1.75 -5.78
C PRO A 72 10.59 0.91 -6.21
N GLU A 73 9.82 0.43 -5.25
CA GLU A 73 8.58 -0.33 -5.45
C GLU A 73 7.58 0.51 -6.25
N ASN A 74 7.34 1.75 -5.81
CA ASN A 74 6.44 2.67 -6.49
C ASN A 74 6.91 2.99 -7.91
N LYS A 75 8.22 3.25 -8.10
CA LYS A 75 8.79 3.48 -9.45
C LYS A 75 8.62 2.29 -10.39
N LYS A 76 8.62 1.07 -9.85
CA LYS A 76 8.44 -0.16 -10.62
C LYS A 76 6.98 -0.39 -10.99
N HIS A 77 6.08 -0.15 -10.05
CA HIS A 77 4.69 -0.60 -10.13
C HIS A 77 3.69 0.50 -10.51
N ILE A 78 4.09 1.77 -10.58
CA ILE A 78 3.18 2.88 -10.88
C ILE A 78 3.66 3.62 -12.13
N GLU A 79 2.74 3.84 -13.05
CA GLU A 79 2.90 4.84 -14.11
C GLU A 79 2.07 6.07 -13.78
N LEU A 80 2.72 7.24 -13.80
CA LEU A 80 2.04 8.53 -13.66
C LEU A 80 1.65 9.09 -15.02
N ASP A 81 0.58 9.86 -15.07
CA ASP A 81 0.23 10.67 -16.22
C ASP A 81 1.13 11.92 -16.36
N GLY A 82 0.84 12.77 -17.35
CA GLY A 82 1.58 14.02 -17.57
C GLY A 82 1.37 15.09 -16.50
N GLU A 83 0.43 14.89 -15.57
CA GLU A 83 0.06 15.81 -14.50
C GLU A 83 0.54 15.33 -13.12
N GLY A 84 1.01 14.08 -13.01
CA GLY A 84 1.56 13.48 -11.79
C GLY A 84 0.57 12.61 -11.02
N TYR A 85 -0.61 12.31 -11.58
CA TYR A 85 -1.57 11.37 -11.02
C TYR A 85 -1.30 9.94 -11.47
N VAL A 86 -1.78 8.95 -10.72
CA VAL A 86 -1.65 7.54 -11.09
C VAL A 86 -2.47 7.27 -12.35
N LYS A 87 -1.79 6.90 -13.45
CA LYS A 87 -2.42 6.50 -14.71
C LYS A 87 -2.81 5.02 -14.67
N CYS A 88 -1.87 4.16 -14.29
CA CYS A 88 -2.09 2.72 -14.17
C CYS A 88 -1.10 2.07 -13.18
N LEU A 89 -1.47 0.88 -12.72
CA LEU A 89 -0.59 0.00 -11.94
C LEU A 89 -0.04 -1.12 -12.83
N LYS A 90 1.25 -1.41 -12.66
CA LYS A 90 1.99 -2.47 -13.36
C LYS A 90 2.21 -3.63 -12.41
N LEU A 91 1.53 -4.74 -12.66
CA LEU A 91 1.74 -5.99 -11.93
C LEU A 91 2.67 -6.88 -12.74
N PHE A 92 3.50 -7.65 -12.05
CA PHE A 92 4.48 -8.55 -12.67
C PHE A 92 4.31 -9.97 -12.17
N ASP A 93 4.43 -10.95 -13.05
CA ASP A 93 4.49 -12.36 -12.69
C ASP A 93 5.93 -12.79 -12.32
N SER A 94 6.15 -14.09 -12.08
CA SER A 94 7.47 -14.64 -11.79
C SER A 94 8.44 -14.65 -12.98
N ASN A 95 7.92 -14.54 -14.21
CA ASN A 95 8.71 -14.50 -15.43
C ASN A 95 9.14 -13.07 -15.79
N GLY A 96 8.54 -12.06 -15.14
CA GLY A 96 8.73 -10.66 -15.44
C GLY A 96 7.75 -10.13 -16.49
N ASP A 97 6.75 -10.92 -16.88
CA ASP A 97 5.67 -10.46 -17.75
C ASP A 97 4.79 -9.46 -17.00
N GLN A 98 4.36 -8.43 -17.72
CA GLN A 98 3.65 -7.28 -17.16
C GLN A 98 2.16 -7.33 -17.50
N LEU A 99 1.32 -7.04 -16.50
CA LEU A 99 -0.09 -6.74 -16.64
C LEU A 99 -0.33 -5.30 -16.18
N GLU A 100 -0.95 -4.48 -17.03
CA GLU A 100 -1.40 -3.13 -16.66
C GLU A 100 -2.85 -3.20 -16.21
N ILE A 101 -3.13 -2.60 -15.05
CA ILE A 101 -4.48 -2.37 -14.54
C ILE A 101 -4.70 -0.86 -14.55
N GLU A 102 -5.68 -0.42 -15.34
CA GLU A 102 -6.08 0.98 -15.38
C GLU A 102 -6.62 1.40 -14.01
N HIS A 103 -6.49 2.69 -13.71
CA HIS A 103 -6.95 3.24 -12.45
C HIS A 103 -8.49 3.37 -12.46
N ASP A 104 -9.18 2.27 -12.15
CA ASP A 104 -10.64 2.18 -11.98
C ASP A 104 -11.03 1.38 -10.72
N ASP A 105 -12.33 1.13 -10.53
CA ASP A 105 -12.89 0.41 -9.37
C ASP A 105 -12.35 -1.03 -9.19
N ASP A 106 -11.60 -1.59 -10.15
CA ASP A 106 -11.05 -2.96 -10.06
C ASP A 106 -9.76 -3.05 -9.24
N ILE A 107 -9.05 -1.94 -9.03
CA ILE A 107 -7.80 -1.92 -8.25
C ILE A 107 -8.01 -2.44 -6.82
N CYS A 108 -9.11 -2.05 -6.16
CA CYS A 108 -9.40 -2.49 -4.80
C CYS A 108 -9.75 -3.98 -4.71
N GLN A 109 -10.30 -4.55 -5.78
CA GLN A 109 -10.57 -6.00 -5.84
C GLN A 109 -9.27 -6.80 -5.92
N CYS A 110 -8.18 -6.17 -6.36
CA CYS A 110 -6.86 -6.78 -6.43
C CYS A 110 -6.08 -6.68 -5.11
N VAL A 111 -6.52 -5.90 -4.12
CA VAL A 111 -5.80 -5.77 -2.84
C VAL A 111 -5.91 -7.06 -2.04
N THR A 112 -4.76 -7.69 -1.75
CA THR A 112 -4.69 -8.96 -1.00
C THR A 112 -4.06 -8.80 0.38
N SER A 113 -3.27 -7.75 0.60
CA SER A 113 -2.65 -7.47 1.89
C SER A 113 -2.39 -5.97 2.06
N VAL A 114 -2.62 -5.47 3.27
CA VAL A 114 -2.27 -4.10 3.68
C VAL A 114 -1.62 -4.19 5.06
N ARG A 115 -0.43 -3.62 5.22
CA ARG A 115 0.30 -3.65 6.51
C ARG A 115 1.14 -2.40 6.74
N ILE A 116 1.24 -1.97 7.98
CA ILE A 116 2.22 -0.96 8.40
C ILE A 116 3.58 -1.66 8.50
N ILE A 117 4.57 -1.19 7.75
CA ILE A 117 5.94 -1.77 7.71
C ILE A 117 6.98 -0.93 8.44
N ASN A 118 6.69 0.35 8.67
CA ASN A 118 7.55 1.26 9.43
C ASN A 118 6.72 2.39 10.03
N TRP A 119 7.21 3.01 11.10
CA TRP A 119 6.73 4.30 11.57
C TRP A 119 7.89 5.10 12.13
N GLU A 120 7.89 6.41 11.89
CA GLU A 120 8.96 7.28 12.31
C GLU A 120 8.40 8.45 13.11
N GLU A 121 9.03 8.71 14.25
CA GLU A 121 8.85 9.97 14.98
C GLU A 121 9.36 11.12 14.12
N ARG A 122 8.73 12.27 14.30
CA ARG A 122 8.96 13.45 13.46
C ARG A 122 10.32 14.09 13.68
#